data_AF-A0A535MDS7-F1
#
_entry.id   AF-A0A535MDS7-F1
#
_cell.length_a   1.000
_cell.length_b   1.000
_cell.length_c   1.000
_cell.angle_alpha   90.00
_cell.angle_beta   90.00
_cell.angle_gamma   90.00
#
_symmetry.space_group_name_H-M   'P 1'
#
loop_
_entity.id
_entity.type
_entity.pdbx_description
1 polymer ?
#
loop_
_entity_poly.entity_id
_entity_poly.type
_entity_poly.pdbx_seq_one_letter_code
_entity_poly.pdbx_strand_id
1 'polypeptide(L)'
;MAPAPRATPVKLGTRYLGFLSACAVIIGLAFKSELLAPNQVWAATAGLVAFTTAGLMFLHARNRTPVWFSLDYYACPALAVIAASSFSMLASDWRLHAAAMGAMGVTIYMSSYVDLCRGIGRVRPLHRFLRDSSIFLALLALFFLVLQSELPNAIKFIWIFTVSLLSGYRSFRLVTQREGRALFSAFVTAQMVTALAFGMVTYLNQGSAYVAVVLAFAWYANQGFILHALDDSLTRRVFFEYGLFAVICVYLVALALLTR
;
A
#
# COMPACT_ATOMS: atom_id res chain seq x y z
N MET A 1 37.60 -23.48 4.67
CA MET A 1 36.56 -22.48 4.34
C MET A 1 35.55 -23.13 3.41
N ALA A 2 34.32 -23.36 3.87
CA ALA A 2 33.25 -23.80 2.98
C ALA A 2 32.95 -22.67 1.96
N PRO A 3 32.73 -22.99 0.68
CA PRO A 3 32.40 -21.97 -0.32
C PRO A 3 31.07 -21.31 0.08
N ALA A 4 31.03 -19.98 0.00
CA ALA A 4 29.80 -19.22 0.23
C ALA A 4 28.68 -19.75 -0.68
N PRO A 5 27.45 -19.95 -0.16
CA PRO A 5 26.35 -20.46 -0.96
C PRO A 5 26.16 -19.56 -2.18
N ARG A 6 26.31 -20.14 -3.38
CA ARG A 6 26.10 -19.43 -4.65
C ARG A 6 24.67 -18.89 -4.66
N ALA A 7 24.53 -17.57 -4.75
CA ALA A 7 23.24 -16.93 -4.92
C ALA A 7 22.50 -17.57 -6.11
N THR A 8 21.38 -18.22 -5.84
CA THR A 8 20.55 -18.84 -6.87
C THR A 8 20.10 -17.78 -7.89
N PRO A 9 20.04 -18.11 -9.19
CA PRO A 9 19.75 -17.13 -10.22
C PRO A 9 18.31 -16.61 -10.10
N VAL A 10 18.18 -15.33 -9.70
CA VAL A 10 16.93 -14.55 -9.55
C VAL A 10 16.09 -14.46 -10.83
N LYS A 11 16.67 -14.78 -12.00
CA LYS A 11 16.07 -14.59 -13.33
C LYS A 11 14.73 -15.31 -13.51
N LEU A 12 14.51 -16.47 -12.87
CA LEU A 12 13.24 -17.20 -13.00
C LEU A 12 12.15 -16.60 -12.09
N GLY A 13 12.52 -16.13 -10.90
CA GLY A 13 11.58 -15.54 -9.94
C GLY A 13 11.01 -14.21 -10.45
N THR A 14 11.84 -13.39 -11.11
CA THR A 14 11.39 -12.12 -11.71
C THR A 14 10.49 -12.31 -12.92
N ARG A 15 10.75 -13.35 -13.74
CA ARG A 15 9.90 -13.69 -14.90
C ARG A 15 8.54 -14.19 -14.45
N TYR A 16 8.51 -15.09 -13.46
CA TYR A 16 7.26 -15.56 -12.88
C TYR A 16 6.47 -14.42 -12.22
N LEU A 17 7.14 -13.52 -11.50
CA LEU A 17 6.47 -12.37 -10.90
C LEU A 17 5.88 -11.42 -11.94
N GLY A 18 6.61 -11.16 -13.03
CA GLY A 18 6.09 -10.37 -14.15
C GLY A 18 4.91 -11.04 -14.85
N PHE A 19 4.92 -12.37 -14.95
CA PHE A 19 3.79 -13.14 -15.47
C PHE A 19 2.58 -13.06 -14.52
N LEU A 20 2.79 -13.25 -13.21
CA LEU A 20 1.75 -13.14 -12.19
C LEU A 20 1.08 -11.76 -12.21
N SER A 21 1.88 -10.69 -12.25
CA SER A 21 1.34 -9.33 -12.30
C SER A 21 0.59 -9.07 -13.61
N ALA A 22 1.11 -9.53 -14.75
CA ALA A 22 0.42 -9.42 -16.03
C ALA A 22 -0.92 -10.18 -16.05
N CYS A 23 -0.96 -11.41 -15.53
CA CYS A 23 -2.20 -12.17 -15.37
C CYS A 23 -3.19 -11.44 -14.47
N ALA A 24 -2.73 -10.86 -13.35
CA ALA A 24 -3.60 -10.11 -12.46
C ALA A 24 -4.21 -8.87 -13.15
N VAL A 25 -3.43 -8.16 -13.98
CA VAL A 25 -3.92 -7.04 -14.79
C VAL A 25 -4.96 -7.50 -15.80
N ILE A 26 -4.69 -8.58 -16.54
CA ILE A 26 -5.62 -9.11 -17.57
C ILE A 26 -6.95 -9.52 -16.94
N ILE A 27 -6.89 -10.25 -15.81
CA ILE A 27 -8.10 -10.66 -15.07
C ILE A 27 -8.84 -9.43 -14.53
N GLY A 28 -8.12 -8.44 -13.97
CA GLY A 28 -8.74 -7.22 -13.46
C GLY A 28 -9.34 -6.32 -14.54
N LEU A 29 -8.78 -6.28 -15.75
CA LEU A 29 -9.37 -5.59 -16.90
C LEU A 29 -10.74 -6.17 -17.26
N ALA A 30 -10.92 -7.50 -17.08
CA ALA A 30 -12.20 -8.15 -17.32
C ALA A 30 -13.30 -7.71 -16.33
N PHE A 31 -12.96 -7.10 -15.18
CA PHE A 31 -13.96 -6.66 -14.19
C PHE A 31 -14.89 -5.56 -14.70
N LYS A 32 -14.44 -4.80 -15.70
CA LYS A 32 -15.24 -3.75 -16.34
C LYS A 32 -16.09 -4.25 -17.51
N SER A 33 -15.93 -5.52 -17.92
CA SER A 33 -16.82 -6.09 -18.93
C SER A 33 -18.26 -6.11 -18.38
N GLU A 34 -19.26 -5.94 -19.24
CA GLU A 34 -20.69 -6.01 -18.91
C GLU A 34 -21.12 -7.35 -18.27
N LEU A 35 -20.19 -8.27 -18.09
CA LEU A 35 -20.37 -9.61 -17.56
C LEU A 35 -20.53 -9.66 -16.04
N LEU A 36 -20.10 -8.62 -15.30
CA LEU A 36 -20.12 -8.63 -13.83
C LEU A 36 -21.05 -7.57 -13.27
N ALA A 37 -22.06 -8.04 -12.52
CA ALA A 37 -22.88 -7.15 -11.69
C ALA A 37 -22.02 -6.54 -10.56
N PRO A 38 -22.36 -5.35 -10.04
CA PRO A 38 -21.59 -4.70 -8.96
C PRO A 38 -21.34 -5.58 -7.73
N ASN A 39 -22.29 -6.46 -7.39
CA ASN A 39 -22.15 -7.40 -6.27
C ASN A 39 -21.13 -8.54 -6.55
N GLN A 40 -20.94 -8.88 -7.82
CA GLN A 40 -19.98 -9.91 -8.25
C GLN A 40 -18.55 -9.37 -8.33
N VAL A 41 -18.36 -8.04 -8.41
CA VAL A 41 -17.03 -7.41 -8.42
C VAL A 41 -16.28 -7.69 -7.11
N TRP A 42 -16.97 -7.67 -5.96
CA TRP A 42 -16.34 -7.99 -4.68
C TRP A 42 -15.89 -9.46 -4.59
N ALA A 43 -16.71 -10.39 -5.09
CA ALA A 43 -16.34 -11.80 -5.17
C ALA A 43 -15.16 -12.03 -6.13
N ALA A 44 -15.16 -11.36 -7.29
CA ALA A 44 -14.07 -11.41 -8.25
C ALA A 44 -12.77 -10.81 -7.68
N THR A 45 -12.90 -9.72 -6.92
CA THR A 45 -11.78 -9.09 -6.18
C THR A 45 -11.20 -10.06 -5.17
N ALA A 46 -12.03 -10.73 -4.36
CA ALA A 46 -11.57 -11.74 -3.42
C ALA A 46 -10.86 -12.89 -4.12
N GLY A 47 -11.38 -13.35 -5.27
CA GLY A 47 -10.73 -14.34 -6.12
C GLY A 47 -9.37 -13.88 -6.65
N LEU A 48 -9.25 -12.62 -7.06
CA LEU A 48 -7.99 -12.04 -7.54
C LEU A 48 -6.96 -11.84 -6.41
N VAL A 49 -7.41 -11.47 -5.22
CA VAL A 49 -6.56 -11.44 -4.00
C VAL A 49 -6.09 -12.85 -3.66
N ALA A 50 -6.96 -13.85 -3.70
CA ALA A 50 -6.59 -15.25 -3.46
C ALA A 50 -5.58 -15.74 -4.52
N PHE A 51 -5.81 -15.43 -5.80
CA PHE A 51 -4.92 -15.79 -6.90
C PHE A 51 -3.52 -15.17 -6.74
N THR A 52 -3.46 -13.87 -6.48
CA THR A 52 -2.18 -13.15 -6.28
C THR A 52 -1.45 -13.64 -5.04
N THR A 53 -2.16 -13.87 -3.94
CA THR A 53 -1.61 -14.42 -2.70
C THR A 53 -1.08 -15.84 -2.92
N ALA A 54 -1.84 -16.72 -3.58
CA ALA A 54 -1.42 -18.10 -3.86
C ALA A 54 -0.20 -18.15 -4.80
N GLY A 55 -0.15 -17.29 -5.82
CA GLY A 55 0.99 -17.20 -6.73
C GLY A 55 2.27 -16.70 -6.01
N LEU A 56 2.13 -15.73 -5.11
CA LEU A 56 3.23 -15.29 -4.26
C LEU A 56 3.67 -16.37 -3.27
N MET A 57 2.72 -17.07 -2.65
CA MET A 57 3.00 -18.19 -1.74
C MET A 57 3.76 -19.31 -2.46
N PHE A 58 3.38 -19.66 -3.69
CA PHE A 58 4.11 -20.60 -4.54
C PHE A 58 5.54 -20.13 -4.81
N LEU A 59 5.73 -18.85 -5.14
CA LEU A 59 7.06 -18.27 -5.37
C LEU A 59 7.93 -18.32 -4.11
N HIS A 60 7.37 -17.99 -2.94
CA HIS A 60 8.06 -18.04 -1.66
C HIS A 60 8.41 -19.46 -1.22
N ALA A 61 7.47 -20.40 -1.36
CA ALA A 61 7.68 -21.82 -1.08
C ALA A 61 8.81 -22.39 -1.94
N ARG A 62 8.80 -22.07 -3.25
CA ARG A 62 9.81 -22.53 -4.21
C ARG A 62 11.20 -21.98 -3.90
N ASN A 63 11.29 -20.72 -3.49
CA ASN A 63 12.56 -20.09 -3.16
C ASN A 63 13.04 -20.38 -1.73
N ARG A 64 12.30 -21.20 -0.97
CA ARG A 64 12.58 -21.55 0.44
C ARG A 64 12.86 -20.32 1.31
N THR A 65 12.15 -19.23 1.06
CA THR A 65 12.26 -18.04 1.91
C THR A 65 11.58 -18.33 3.25
N PRO A 66 12.22 -18.07 4.41
CA PRO A 66 11.73 -18.49 5.72
C PRO A 66 10.41 -17.84 6.17
N VAL A 67 9.84 -16.94 5.35
CA VAL A 67 8.79 -16.00 5.73
C VAL A 67 7.50 -16.17 4.92
N TRP A 68 7.35 -17.30 4.22
CA TRP A 68 6.20 -17.64 3.37
C TRP A 68 4.81 -17.56 4.04
N PHE A 69 4.71 -17.55 5.37
CA PHE A 69 3.44 -17.44 6.10
C PHE A 69 3.22 -16.08 6.78
N SER A 70 4.15 -15.12 6.67
CA SER A 70 3.93 -13.80 7.28
C SER A 70 3.01 -12.94 6.42
N LEU A 71 2.04 -12.31 7.08
CA LEU A 71 1.07 -11.39 6.47
C LEU A 71 1.74 -10.16 5.83
N ASP A 72 2.96 -9.83 6.27
CA ASP A 72 3.75 -8.67 5.82
C ASP A 72 4.01 -8.65 4.30
N TYR A 73 4.08 -9.83 3.67
CA TYR A 73 4.41 -9.99 2.25
C TYR A 73 3.19 -9.86 1.34
N TYR A 74 2.00 -10.07 1.88
CA TYR A 74 0.75 -10.16 1.12
C TYR A 74 -0.12 -8.91 1.26
N ALA A 75 0.07 -8.13 2.33
CA ALA A 75 -0.74 -6.95 2.61
C ALA A 75 -0.76 -5.94 1.46
N CYS A 76 0.41 -5.55 0.92
CA CYS A 76 0.47 -4.52 -0.13
C CYS A 76 -0.08 -4.98 -1.49
N PRO A 77 0.25 -6.19 -1.99
CA PRO A 77 -0.42 -6.75 -3.16
C PRO A 77 -1.94 -6.83 -3.01
N ALA A 78 -2.44 -7.28 -1.85
CA ALA A 78 -3.87 -7.36 -1.58
C ALA A 78 -4.53 -5.97 -1.59
N LEU A 79 -3.93 -4.98 -0.92
CA LEU A 79 -4.40 -3.60 -0.91
C LEU A 79 -4.42 -2.99 -2.31
N ALA A 80 -3.41 -3.27 -3.14
CA ALA A 80 -3.35 -2.81 -4.53
C ALA A 80 -4.47 -3.41 -5.39
N VAL A 81 -4.77 -4.70 -5.20
CA VAL A 81 -5.89 -5.38 -5.88
C VAL A 81 -7.22 -4.77 -5.49
N ILE A 82 -7.47 -4.59 -4.19
CA ILE A 82 -8.69 -3.97 -3.67
C ILE A 82 -8.85 -2.54 -4.22
N ALA A 83 -7.77 -1.77 -4.27
CA ALA A 83 -7.80 -0.41 -4.80
C ALA A 83 -8.23 -0.40 -6.29
N ALA A 84 -7.59 -1.20 -7.13
CA ALA A 84 -7.89 -1.18 -8.56
C ALA A 84 -9.26 -1.77 -8.90
N SER A 85 -9.71 -2.80 -8.18
CA SER A 85 -11.07 -3.33 -8.37
C SER A 85 -12.13 -2.33 -7.97
N SER A 86 -11.93 -1.56 -6.90
CA SER A 86 -12.88 -0.51 -6.51
C SER A 86 -12.94 0.64 -7.55
N PHE A 87 -11.83 0.93 -8.24
CA PHE A 87 -11.86 1.87 -9.38
C PHE A 87 -12.71 1.39 -10.55
N SER A 88 -12.91 0.08 -10.71
CA SER A 88 -13.79 -0.45 -11.77
C SER A 88 -15.25 -0.08 -11.54
N MET A 89 -15.65 0.09 -10.28
CA MET A 89 -17.00 0.49 -9.89
C MET A 89 -17.20 2.01 -9.97
N LEU A 90 -16.13 2.78 -9.76
CA LEU A 90 -16.18 4.25 -9.68
C LEU A 90 -16.00 4.94 -11.05
N ALA A 91 -15.13 4.39 -11.92
CA ALA A 91 -14.75 5.03 -13.17
C ALA A 91 -15.60 4.55 -14.35
N SER A 92 -16.42 5.43 -14.91
CA SER A 92 -17.18 5.17 -16.16
C SER A 92 -16.25 5.00 -17.37
N ASP A 93 -15.09 5.65 -17.40
CA ASP A 93 -14.13 5.59 -18.52
C ASP A 93 -13.24 4.35 -18.52
N TRP A 94 -13.15 3.66 -19.66
CA TRP A 94 -12.33 2.45 -19.79
C TRP A 94 -10.82 2.74 -19.66
N ARG A 95 -10.39 3.95 -20.07
CA ARG A 95 -8.99 4.38 -20.01
C ARG A 95 -8.49 4.51 -18.58
N LEU A 96 -9.30 5.10 -17.71
CA LEU A 96 -8.99 5.25 -16.28
C LEU A 96 -8.95 3.89 -15.60
N HIS A 97 -9.87 2.99 -15.92
CA HIS A 97 -9.85 1.60 -15.43
C HIS A 97 -8.59 0.86 -15.88
N ALA A 98 -8.22 0.97 -17.16
CA ALA A 98 -7.02 0.33 -17.69
C ALA A 98 -5.74 0.89 -17.05
N ALA A 99 -5.68 2.21 -16.83
CA ALA A 99 -4.59 2.86 -16.12
C ALA A 99 -4.51 2.39 -14.64
N ALA A 100 -5.64 2.28 -13.94
CA ALA A 100 -5.70 1.80 -12.56
C ALA A 100 -5.24 0.34 -12.45
N MET A 101 -5.70 -0.53 -13.36
CA MET A 101 -5.25 -1.93 -13.42
C MET A 101 -3.76 -2.04 -13.74
N GLY A 102 -3.25 -1.24 -14.69
CA GLY A 102 -1.82 -1.16 -14.97
C GLY A 102 -1.00 -0.71 -13.76
N ALA A 103 -1.45 0.33 -13.05
CA ALA A 103 -0.82 0.82 -11.83
C ALA A 103 -0.81 -0.24 -10.71
N MET A 104 -1.90 -0.99 -10.54
CA MET A 104 -1.94 -2.16 -9.65
C MET A 104 -0.89 -3.20 -10.04
N GLY A 105 -0.82 -3.59 -11.32
CA GLY A 105 0.16 -4.56 -11.79
C GLY A 105 1.60 -4.14 -11.49
N VAL A 106 1.93 -2.87 -11.70
CA VAL A 106 3.24 -2.29 -11.34
C VAL A 106 3.46 -2.32 -9.84
N THR A 107 2.45 -2.01 -9.03
CA THR A 107 2.53 -2.00 -7.56
C THR A 107 2.74 -3.41 -6.99
N ILE A 108 2.01 -4.40 -7.49
CA ILE A 108 2.20 -5.83 -7.15
C ILE A 108 3.62 -6.25 -7.51
N TYR A 109 4.06 -5.95 -8.74
CA TYR A 109 5.40 -6.31 -9.18
C TYR A 109 6.49 -5.67 -8.31
N MET A 110 6.44 -4.36 -8.07
CA MET A 110 7.46 -3.63 -7.31
C MET A 110 7.52 -4.09 -5.85
N SER A 111 6.35 -4.21 -5.20
CA SER A 111 6.28 -4.64 -3.80
C SER A 111 6.81 -6.06 -3.61
N SER A 112 6.39 -7.01 -4.45
CA SER A 112 6.82 -8.40 -4.37
C SER A 112 8.25 -8.62 -4.87
N TYR A 113 8.74 -7.81 -5.81
CA TYR A 113 10.13 -7.87 -6.27
C TYR A 113 11.11 -7.49 -5.15
N VAL A 114 10.79 -6.43 -4.40
CA VAL A 114 11.57 -6.01 -3.24
C VAL A 114 11.60 -7.12 -2.21
N ASP A 115 10.45 -7.71 -1.91
CA ASP A 115 10.32 -8.78 -0.93
C ASP A 115 11.09 -10.05 -1.34
N LEU A 116 11.03 -10.42 -2.62
CA LEU A 116 11.82 -11.50 -3.19
C LEU A 116 13.32 -11.26 -3.04
N CYS A 117 13.78 -10.05 -3.36
CA CYS A 117 15.19 -9.67 -3.25
C CYS A 117 15.66 -9.73 -1.79
N ARG A 118 14.84 -9.28 -0.84
CA ARG A 118 15.13 -9.36 0.59
C ARG A 118 15.20 -10.79 1.10
N GLY A 119 14.27 -11.65 0.68
CA GLY A 119 14.27 -13.07 1.04
C GLY A 119 15.52 -13.84 0.61
N ILE A 120 16.23 -13.34 -0.42
CA ILE A 120 17.49 -13.92 -0.94
C ILE A 120 18.73 -13.14 -0.40
N GLY A 121 18.55 -12.20 0.53
CA GLY A 121 19.63 -11.42 1.13
C GLY A 121 20.19 -10.28 0.27
N ARG A 122 19.49 -9.88 -0.79
CA ARG A 122 19.85 -8.72 -1.63
C ARG A 122 19.09 -7.48 -1.21
N VAL A 123 19.71 -6.66 -0.37
CA VAL A 123 19.17 -5.35 0.04
C VAL A 123 19.92 -4.25 -0.70
N ARG A 124 19.19 -3.41 -1.44
CA ARG A 124 19.72 -2.21 -2.11
C ARG A 124 18.95 -0.98 -1.63
N PRO A 125 19.55 0.22 -1.63
CA PRO A 125 18.86 1.45 -1.22
C PRO A 125 17.61 1.73 -2.07
N LEU A 126 17.66 1.43 -3.37
CA LEU A 126 16.52 1.55 -4.28
C LEU A 126 15.31 0.68 -3.85
N HIS A 127 15.55 -0.46 -3.19
CA HIS A 127 14.45 -1.33 -2.76
C HIS A 127 13.58 -0.67 -1.68
N ARG A 128 14.17 0.18 -0.83
CA ARG A 128 13.42 0.96 0.16
C ARG A 128 12.48 1.96 -0.53
N PHE A 129 13.01 2.70 -1.51
CA PHE A 129 12.21 3.65 -2.28
C PHE A 129 11.06 2.99 -3.05
N LEU A 130 11.33 1.88 -3.75
CA LEU A 130 10.30 1.15 -4.51
C LEU A 130 9.18 0.62 -3.59
N ARG A 131 9.55 0.12 -2.41
CA ARG A 131 8.59 -0.35 -1.40
C ARG A 131 7.72 0.80 -0.91
N ASP A 132 8.33 1.88 -0.44
CA ASP A 132 7.61 2.98 0.18
C ASP A 132 6.72 3.69 -0.86
N SER A 133 7.18 3.81 -2.11
CA SER A 133 6.38 4.32 -3.24
C SER A 133 5.18 3.42 -3.57
N SER A 134 5.36 2.10 -3.58
CA SER A 134 4.26 1.15 -3.86
C SER A 134 3.16 1.20 -2.80
N ILE A 135 3.53 1.34 -1.52
CA ILE A 135 2.56 1.45 -0.42
C ILE A 135 1.87 2.81 -0.47
N PHE A 136 2.62 3.89 -0.70
CA PHE A 136 2.05 5.23 -0.83
C PHE A 136 1.01 5.30 -1.94
N LEU A 137 1.30 4.73 -3.11
CA LEU A 137 0.37 4.70 -4.23
C LEU A 137 -0.91 3.92 -3.92
N ALA A 138 -0.78 2.75 -3.27
CA ALA A 138 -1.92 1.94 -2.85
C ALA A 138 -2.79 2.66 -1.80
N LEU A 139 -2.16 3.34 -0.84
CA LEU A 139 -2.86 4.11 0.19
C LEU A 139 -3.58 5.32 -0.37
N LEU A 140 -2.93 6.07 -1.26
CA LEU A 140 -3.55 7.22 -1.91
C LEU A 140 -4.83 6.80 -2.64
N ALA A 141 -4.75 5.72 -3.42
CA ALA A 141 -5.89 5.13 -4.11
C ALA A 141 -7.00 4.71 -3.14
N LEU A 142 -6.68 3.96 -2.09
CA LEU A 142 -7.66 3.48 -1.12
C LEU A 142 -8.31 4.59 -0.31
N PHE A 143 -7.55 5.58 0.14
CA PHE A 143 -8.12 6.74 0.85
C PHE A 143 -9.08 7.51 -0.03
N PHE A 144 -8.73 7.74 -1.30
CA PHE A 144 -9.62 8.36 -2.26
C PHE A 144 -10.94 7.59 -2.41
N LEU A 145 -10.85 6.27 -2.63
CA LEU A 145 -12.01 5.40 -2.82
C LEU A 145 -12.91 5.33 -1.58
N VAL A 146 -12.32 5.16 -0.39
CA VAL A 146 -13.07 5.12 0.86
C VAL A 146 -13.79 6.44 1.10
N LEU A 147 -13.16 7.58 0.80
CA LEU A 147 -13.79 8.89 0.95
C LEU A 147 -14.92 9.12 -0.07
N GLN A 148 -14.78 8.64 -1.30
CA GLN A 148 -15.81 8.72 -2.35
C GLN A 148 -17.00 7.79 -2.12
N SER A 149 -16.81 6.68 -1.41
CA SER A 149 -17.89 5.71 -1.17
C SER A 149 -19.11 6.34 -0.47
N GLU A 150 -20.30 5.82 -0.71
CA GLU A 150 -21.53 6.26 -0.03
C GLU A 150 -21.68 5.67 1.39
N LEU A 151 -20.61 5.08 1.93
CA LEU A 151 -20.63 4.47 3.25
C LEU A 151 -20.83 5.52 4.37
N PRO A 152 -21.50 5.16 5.46
CA PRO A 152 -21.55 5.99 6.66
C PRO A 152 -20.14 6.39 7.13
N ASN A 153 -19.99 7.63 7.61
CA ASN A 153 -18.68 8.16 8.03
C ASN A 153 -17.95 7.25 9.03
N ALA A 154 -18.68 6.62 9.96
CA ALA A 154 -18.10 5.66 10.90
C ALA A 154 -17.37 4.49 10.19
N ILE A 155 -18.00 3.92 9.16
CA ILE A 155 -17.43 2.82 8.38
C ILE A 155 -16.23 3.32 7.55
N LYS A 156 -16.30 4.54 6.99
CA LYS A 156 -15.15 5.15 6.30
C LYS A 156 -13.94 5.27 7.21
N PHE A 157 -14.12 5.74 8.44
CA PHE A 157 -13.01 5.88 9.40
C PHE A 157 -12.44 4.54 9.83
N ILE A 158 -13.27 3.51 10.01
CA ILE A 158 -12.81 2.13 10.27
C ILE A 158 -11.95 1.61 9.11
N TRP A 159 -12.35 1.87 7.87
CA TRP A 159 -11.57 1.48 6.69
C TRP A 159 -10.25 2.24 6.58
N ILE A 160 -10.26 3.56 6.76
CA ILE A 160 -9.05 4.39 6.78
C ILE A 160 -8.08 3.87 7.86
N PHE A 161 -8.58 3.59 9.06
CA PHE A 161 -7.81 3.02 10.14
C PHE A 161 -7.21 1.67 9.77
N THR A 162 -8.02 0.73 9.27
CA THR A 162 -7.58 -0.63 8.92
C THR A 162 -6.51 -0.63 7.83
N VAL A 163 -6.73 0.13 6.76
CA VAL A 163 -5.82 0.24 5.62
C VAL A 163 -4.49 0.87 6.04
N SER A 164 -4.55 1.92 6.87
CA SER A 164 -3.38 2.57 7.44
C SER A 164 -2.61 1.65 8.40
N LEU A 165 -3.32 0.88 9.22
CA LEU A 165 -2.75 -0.06 10.18
C LEU A 165 -1.98 -1.19 9.47
N LEU A 166 -2.60 -1.83 8.48
CA LEU A 166 -1.98 -2.92 7.72
C LEU A 166 -0.73 -2.45 6.97
N SER A 167 -0.82 -1.28 6.33
CA SER A 167 0.31 -0.68 5.61
C SER A 167 1.46 -0.29 6.55
N GLY A 168 1.12 0.27 7.72
CA GLY A 168 2.10 0.65 8.74
C GLY A 168 2.78 -0.56 9.36
N TYR A 169 1.99 -1.58 9.72
CA TYR A 169 2.47 -2.82 10.34
C TYR A 169 3.54 -3.49 9.49
N ARG A 170 3.27 -3.68 8.19
CA ARG A 170 4.25 -4.21 7.22
C ARG A 170 5.57 -3.44 7.28
N SER A 171 5.51 -2.12 7.31
CA SER A 171 6.70 -1.28 7.26
C SER A 171 7.52 -1.33 8.54
N PHE A 172 6.86 -1.36 9.70
CA PHE A 172 7.51 -1.48 11.01
C PHE A 172 8.06 -2.87 11.28
N ARG A 173 7.39 -3.94 10.81
CA ARG A 173 7.89 -5.33 10.92
C ARG A 173 9.23 -5.55 10.24
N LEU A 174 9.52 -4.74 9.22
CA LEU A 174 10.78 -4.81 8.47
C LEU A 174 11.94 -4.11 9.19
N VAL A 175 11.65 -3.29 10.20
CA VAL A 175 12.62 -2.59 11.04
C VAL A 175 12.74 -3.28 12.41
N THR A 176 11.60 -3.62 13.01
CA THR A 176 11.54 -4.18 14.35
C THR A 176 11.15 -5.66 14.31
N GLN A 177 12.02 -6.53 14.83
CA GLN A 177 11.74 -7.97 14.97
C GLN A 177 10.66 -8.28 16.02
N ARG A 178 10.42 -7.36 16.96
CA ARG A 178 9.40 -7.50 18.01
C ARG A 178 8.02 -7.09 17.50
N GLU A 179 7.10 -8.05 17.41
CA GLU A 179 5.74 -7.87 16.90
C GLU A 179 4.94 -6.81 17.65
N GLY A 180 5.00 -6.81 18.98
CA GLY A 180 4.26 -5.85 19.80
C GLY A 180 4.66 -4.39 19.55
N ARG A 181 5.95 -4.12 19.31
CA ARG A 181 6.43 -2.76 18.99
C ARG A 181 5.98 -2.32 17.60
N ALA A 182 6.06 -3.21 16.62
CA ALA A 182 5.61 -2.93 15.25
C ALA A 182 4.10 -2.69 15.16
N LEU A 183 3.31 -3.45 15.94
CA LEU A 183 1.87 -3.26 16.02
C LEU A 183 1.53 -1.93 16.70
N PHE A 184 2.18 -1.59 17.82
CA PHE A 184 1.95 -0.34 18.52
C PHE A 184 2.30 0.89 17.66
N SER A 185 3.45 0.87 16.97
CA SER A 185 3.83 1.97 16.06
C SER A 185 2.87 2.10 14.87
N ALA A 186 2.42 0.96 14.31
CA ALA A 186 1.39 0.96 13.28
C ALA A 186 0.06 1.53 13.78
N PHE A 187 -0.34 1.17 15.01
CA PHE A 187 -1.55 1.66 15.66
C PHE A 187 -1.50 3.19 15.86
N VAL A 188 -0.39 3.71 16.37
CA VAL A 188 -0.18 5.16 16.53
C VAL A 188 -0.25 5.88 15.18
N THR A 189 0.35 5.29 14.14
CA THR A 189 0.30 5.84 12.78
C THR A 189 -1.13 5.88 12.25
N ALA A 190 -1.88 4.78 12.39
CA ALA A 190 -3.26 4.66 11.95
C ALA A 190 -4.22 5.56 12.70
N GLN A 191 -4.04 5.70 14.03
CA GLN A 191 -4.85 6.59 14.85
C GLN A 191 -4.68 8.05 14.39
N MET A 192 -3.45 8.50 14.15
CA MET A 192 -3.19 9.88 13.69
C MET A 192 -3.85 10.18 12.34
N VAL A 193 -3.72 9.28 11.37
CA VAL A 193 -4.33 9.44 10.05
C VAL A 193 -5.86 9.42 10.14
N THR A 194 -6.42 8.57 10.98
CA THR A 194 -7.88 8.49 11.17
C THR A 194 -8.43 9.71 11.89
N ALA A 195 -7.72 10.24 12.89
CA ALA A 195 -8.09 11.48 13.56
C ALA A 195 -8.05 12.69 12.61
N LEU A 196 -7.05 12.72 11.73
CA LEU A 196 -6.94 13.74 10.68
C LEU A 196 -8.09 13.62 9.67
N ALA A 197 -8.42 12.40 9.24
CA ALA A 197 -9.57 12.15 8.37
C ALA A 197 -10.87 12.59 9.01
N PHE A 198 -11.08 12.26 10.28
CA PHE A 198 -12.23 12.71 11.06
C PHE A 198 -12.32 14.24 11.03
N GLY A 199 -11.26 14.94 11.43
CA GLY A 199 -11.22 16.41 11.42
C GLY A 199 -11.60 17.04 10.08
N MET A 200 -11.05 16.51 8.98
CA MET A 200 -11.28 17.07 7.64
C MET A 200 -12.65 16.77 7.08
N VAL A 201 -13.16 15.56 7.30
CA VAL A 201 -14.45 15.13 6.74
C VAL A 201 -15.61 15.69 7.57
N THR A 202 -15.54 15.70 8.90
CA THR A 202 -16.67 16.11 9.74
C THR A 202 -16.73 17.63 9.94
N TYR A 203 -15.60 18.30 10.15
CA TYR A 203 -15.59 19.73 10.46
C TYR A 203 -15.26 20.59 9.25
N LEU A 204 -14.33 20.15 8.40
CA LEU A 204 -13.89 20.93 7.24
C LEU A 204 -14.64 20.59 5.95
N ASN A 205 -15.60 19.65 5.95
CA ASN A 205 -16.43 19.25 4.80
C ASN A 205 -15.71 19.38 3.44
N GLN A 206 -14.48 18.86 3.35
CA GLN A 206 -13.58 19.09 2.23
C GLN A 206 -13.80 18.04 1.12
N GLY A 207 -13.47 18.42 -0.12
CA GLY A 207 -13.54 17.50 -1.26
C GLY A 207 -12.67 16.26 -1.10
N SER A 208 -13.22 15.09 -1.44
CA SER A 208 -12.59 13.76 -1.24
C SER A 208 -11.16 13.66 -1.79
N ALA A 209 -10.87 14.27 -2.93
CA ALA A 209 -9.56 14.18 -3.59
C ALA A 209 -8.44 14.83 -2.76
N TYR A 210 -8.68 16.04 -2.24
CA TYR A 210 -7.69 16.76 -1.43
C TYR A 210 -7.43 16.05 -0.11
N VAL A 211 -8.49 15.59 0.55
CA VAL A 211 -8.39 14.87 1.82
C VAL A 211 -7.58 13.57 1.64
N ALA A 212 -7.78 12.83 0.55
CA ALA A 212 -7.01 11.61 0.27
C ALA A 212 -5.50 11.89 0.14
N VAL A 213 -5.12 12.97 -0.55
CA VAL A 213 -3.72 13.38 -0.70
C VAL A 213 -3.11 13.74 0.66
N VAL A 214 -3.82 14.55 1.45
CA VAL A 214 -3.32 14.95 2.77
C VAL A 214 -3.19 13.74 3.70
N LEU A 215 -4.13 12.78 3.66
CA LEU A 215 -4.04 11.54 4.44
C LEU A 215 -2.84 10.68 4.03
N ALA A 216 -2.58 10.54 2.73
CA ALA A 216 -1.43 9.78 2.23
C ALA A 216 -0.09 10.41 2.69
N PHE A 217 0.04 11.73 2.60
CA PHE A 217 1.23 12.43 3.08
C PHE A 217 1.35 12.41 4.60
N ALA A 218 0.26 12.60 5.34
CA ALA A 218 0.26 12.50 6.79
C ALA A 218 0.68 11.10 7.25
N TRP A 219 0.21 10.06 6.58
CA TRP A 219 0.64 8.69 6.83
C TRP A 219 2.14 8.53 6.59
N TYR A 220 2.63 8.93 5.41
CA TYR A 220 4.04 8.80 5.03
C TYR A 220 4.97 9.55 6.00
N ALA A 221 4.61 10.79 6.35
CA ALA A 221 5.41 11.62 7.24
C ALA A 221 5.49 11.03 8.65
N ASN A 222 4.34 10.63 9.21
CA ASN A 222 4.28 10.06 10.56
C ASN A 222 5.00 8.71 10.62
N GLN A 223 4.78 7.84 9.63
CA GLN A 223 5.46 6.57 9.55
C GLN A 223 6.98 6.73 9.41
N GLY A 224 7.44 7.61 8.53
CA GLY A 224 8.86 7.88 8.33
C GLY A 224 9.53 8.39 9.60
N PHE A 225 8.88 9.32 10.30
CA PHE A 225 9.34 9.81 11.60
C PHE A 225 9.48 8.70 12.64
N ILE A 226 8.44 7.86 12.81
CA ILE A 226 8.46 6.76 13.78
C ILE A 226 9.51 5.70 13.38
N LEU A 227 9.68 5.40 12.09
CA LEU A 227 10.72 4.48 11.63
C LEU A 227 12.11 4.97 12.00
N HIS A 228 12.41 6.24 11.74
CA HIS A 228 13.71 6.82 12.10
C HIS A 228 13.92 6.91 13.62
N ALA A 229 12.84 7.11 14.38
CA ALA A 229 12.87 7.05 15.85
C ALA A 229 13.16 5.64 16.36
N LEU A 230 12.59 4.61 15.74
CA LEU A 230 12.82 3.21 16.12
C LEU A 230 14.20 2.69 15.71
N ASP A 231 14.75 3.20 14.60
CA ASP A 231 16.08 2.86 14.08
C ASP A 231 17.21 3.69 14.72
N ASP A 232 16.93 4.52 15.73
CA ASP A 232 17.88 5.48 16.34
C ASP A 232 18.65 6.33 15.29
N SER A 233 18.00 6.60 14.16
CA SER A 233 18.59 7.29 12.99
C SER A 233 18.03 8.68 12.77
N LEU A 234 17.39 9.25 13.80
CA LEU A 234 16.89 10.62 13.80
C LEU A 234 18.06 11.60 13.74
N THR A 235 18.23 12.21 12.56
CA THR A 235 19.14 13.33 12.37
C THR A 235 18.35 14.62 12.17
N ARG A 236 19.01 15.77 12.35
CA ARG A 236 18.41 17.09 12.08
C ARG A 236 17.83 17.17 10.66
N ARG A 237 18.51 16.56 9.68
CA ARG A 237 18.06 16.52 8.28
C ARG A 237 16.76 15.73 8.12
N VAL A 238 16.67 14.56 8.75
CA VAL A 238 15.46 13.73 8.77
C VAL A 238 14.30 14.47 9.42
N PHE A 239 14.55 15.15 10.54
CA PHE A 239 13.54 15.95 11.21
C PHE A 239 12.99 17.06 10.30
N PHE A 240 13.88 17.76 9.57
CA PHE A 240 13.47 18.77 8.59
C PHE A 240 12.70 18.19 7.40
N GLU A 241 13.10 17.03 6.88
CA GLU A 241 12.43 16.39 5.73
C GLU A 241 10.97 16.03 6.06
N TYR A 242 10.73 15.35 7.18
CA TYR A 242 9.37 14.98 7.60
C TYR A 242 8.59 16.17 8.18
N GLY A 243 9.27 17.13 8.79
CA GLY A 243 8.67 18.42 9.19
C GLY A 243 8.18 19.23 7.99
N LEU A 244 8.90 19.23 6.87
CA LEU A 244 8.48 19.88 5.63
C LEU A 244 7.20 19.24 5.09
N PHE A 245 7.07 17.91 5.14
CA PHE A 245 5.83 17.24 4.75
C PHE A 245 4.64 17.66 5.63
N ALA A 246 4.84 17.86 6.93
CA ALA A 246 3.79 18.39 7.80
C ALA A 246 3.37 19.81 7.40
N VAL A 247 4.33 20.68 7.05
CA VAL A 247 4.05 22.03 6.54
C VAL A 247 3.29 21.99 5.22
N ILE A 248 3.67 21.08 4.30
CA ILE A 248 2.95 20.87 3.04
C ILE A 248 1.51 20.43 3.31
N CYS A 249 1.28 19.51 4.26
CA CYS A 249 -0.07 19.12 4.66
C CYS A 249 -0.89 20.31 5.19
N VAL A 250 -0.32 21.14 6.08
CA VAL A 250 -0.99 22.35 6.57
C VAL A 250 -1.30 23.32 5.44
N TYR A 251 -0.35 23.52 4.52
CA TYR A 251 -0.55 24.38 3.35
C TYR A 251 -1.66 23.86 2.44
N LEU A 252 -1.70 22.56 2.15
CA LEU A 252 -2.76 21.95 1.35
C LEU A 252 -4.14 22.09 2.01
N VAL A 253 -4.21 21.98 3.34
CA VAL A 253 -5.46 22.21 4.10
C VAL A 253 -5.87 23.68 4.06
N ALA A 254 -4.93 24.60 4.24
CA ALA A 254 -5.19 26.04 4.14
C ALA A 254 -5.65 26.41 2.73
N LEU A 255 -4.99 25.89 1.70
CA LEU A 255 -5.38 26.07 0.31
C LEU A 255 -6.80 25.57 0.09
N ALA A 256 -7.12 24.36 0.55
CA ALA A 256 -8.48 23.79 0.43
C ALA A 256 -9.54 24.61 1.17
N LEU A 257 -9.19 25.33 2.23
CA LEU A 257 -10.10 26.25 2.92
C LEU A 257 -10.29 27.57 2.18
N LEU A 258 -9.23 28.07 1.54
CA LEU A 258 -9.25 29.33 0.79
C LEU A 258 -9.90 29.20 -0.59
N THR A 259 -9.84 28.01 -1.20
CA THR A 259 -10.43 27.73 -2.52
C THR A 259 -11.84 27.12 -2.44
N ARG A 260 -12.51 27.26 -1.30
CA ARG A 260 -13.92 26.89 -1.13
C ARG A 260 -14.85 27.82 -1.90
#